data_AF-A0A3D0XDK9-F1
#
_entry.id   AF-A0A3D0XDK9-F1
#
_cell.length_a   1.000
_cell.length_b   1.000
_cell.length_c   1.000
_cell.angle_alpha   90.00
_cell.angle_beta   90.00
_cell.angle_gamma   90.00
#
_symmetry.space_group_name_H-M   'P 1'
#
loop_
_entity.id
_entity.type
_entity.pdbx_description
1 polymer ?
#
loop_
_entity_poly.entity_id
_entity_poly.type
_entity_poly.pdbx_seq_one_letter_code
_entity_poly.pdbx_strand_id
1 'polypeptide(L)'
;GEHGGANIDLTMDGESLAGSIFQPVGGLPAVSAGGISSVALSEGNVVIEYSGTLKSADVVTGPYSAVDGASSPYSVPAAKAAEFFIAE
;
A
#
# COMPACT_ATOMS: atom_id res chain seq x y z
N GLY A 1 -31.13 -40.79 -6.20
CA GLY A 1 -31.86 -39.55 -6.53
C GLY A 1 -30.85 -38.45 -6.53
N GLU A 2 -30.54 -37.91 -7.71
CA GLU A 2 -29.62 -36.79 -7.84
C GLU A 2 -30.15 -35.56 -7.09
N HIS A 3 -29.33 -35.02 -6.17
CA HIS A 3 -29.53 -33.69 -5.63
C HIS A 3 -28.72 -32.72 -6.49
N GLY A 4 -29.32 -32.26 -7.59
CA GLY A 4 -28.77 -31.16 -8.38
C GLY A 4 -28.67 -29.91 -7.50
N GLY A 5 -27.45 -29.37 -7.35
CA GLY A 5 -27.22 -28.14 -6.61
C GLY A 5 -28.01 -27.00 -7.24
N ALA A 6 -28.89 -26.36 -6.47
CA ALA A 6 -29.54 -25.14 -6.91
C ALA A 6 -28.47 -24.02 -6.94
N ASN A 7 -28.22 -23.46 -8.12
CA ASN A 7 -27.55 -22.17 -8.20
C ASN A 7 -28.57 -21.11 -7.79
N ILE A 8 -28.39 -20.51 -6.62
CA ILE A 8 -29.16 -19.33 -6.22
C ILE A 8 -28.62 -18.15 -7.04
N ASP A 9 -29.26 -17.88 -8.17
CA ASP A 9 -29.05 -16.64 -8.91
C ASP A 9 -29.73 -15.50 -8.14
N LEU A 10 -28.93 -14.56 -7.64
CA LEU A 10 -29.45 -13.37 -6.99
C LEU A 10 -29.62 -12.30 -8.07
N THR A 11 -30.87 -11.95 -8.36
CA THR A 11 -31.25 -10.94 -9.36
C THR A 11 -32.02 -9.79 -8.72
N MET A 12 -31.81 -8.56 -9.18
CA MET A 12 -32.77 -7.44 -9.02
C MET A 12 -33.24 -7.04 -10.41
N ASP A 13 -34.55 -6.90 -10.57
CA ASP A 13 -35.19 -6.48 -11.82
C ASP A 13 -34.82 -7.33 -13.06
N GLY A 14 -34.37 -8.57 -12.87
CA GLY A 14 -34.03 -9.51 -13.94
C GLY A 14 -32.56 -9.52 -14.37
N GLU A 15 -31.72 -8.68 -13.76
CA GLU A 15 -30.27 -8.61 -14.03
C GLU A 15 -29.50 -9.31 -12.88
N SER A 16 -28.47 -10.10 -13.21
CA SER A 16 -27.66 -10.80 -12.19
C SER A 16 -26.85 -9.82 -11.33
N LEU A 17 -26.99 -9.93 -10.00
CA LEU A 17 -26.27 -9.08 -9.04
C LEU A 17 -24.84 -9.54 -8.76
N ALA A 18 -24.45 -10.72 -9.25
CA ALA A 18 -23.17 -11.35 -8.95
C ALA A 18 -21.97 -10.46 -9.30
N GLY A 19 -22.11 -9.58 -10.30
CA GLY A 19 -21.08 -8.61 -10.67
C GLY A 19 -21.08 -7.32 -9.83
N SER A 20 -22.21 -6.95 -9.23
CA SER A 20 -22.41 -5.63 -8.59
C SER A 20 -22.18 -5.64 -7.08
N ILE A 21 -22.35 -6.79 -6.41
CA ILE A 21 -22.20 -6.90 -4.94
C ILE A 21 -20.74 -6.79 -4.43
N PHE A 22 -19.76 -6.90 -5.33
CA PHE A 22 -18.33 -6.74 -5.00
C PHE A 22 -17.72 -5.44 -5.51
N GLN A 23 -18.53 -4.56 -6.08
CA GLN A 23 -18.07 -3.23 -6.46
C GLN A 23 -18.42 -2.27 -5.32
N PRO A 24 -17.45 -1.51 -4.77
CA PRO A 24 -17.77 -0.49 -3.80
C PRO A 24 -18.79 0.46 -4.42
N VAL A 25 -19.93 0.62 -3.72
CA VAL A 25 -21.02 1.51 -4.12
C VAL A 25 -20.52 2.95 -4.05
N GLY A 26 -19.99 3.45 -5.17
CA GLY A 26 -19.31 4.74 -5.25
C GLY A 26 -17.81 4.55 -5.33
N GLY A 27 -17.24 4.97 -6.45
CA GLY A 27 -15.80 5.01 -6.70
C GLY A 27 -15.08 5.87 -5.66
N LEU A 28 -14.81 5.28 -4.50
CA LEU A 28 -13.75 5.75 -3.64
C LEU A 28 -12.50 5.79 -4.52
N PRO A 29 -11.85 6.95 -4.68
CA PRO A 29 -10.58 6.99 -5.38
C PRO A 29 -9.69 5.95 -4.73
N ALA A 30 -8.95 5.18 -5.53
CA ALA A 30 -7.88 4.37 -4.98
C ALA A 30 -6.97 5.33 -4.20
N VAL A 31 -7.05 5.28 -2.87
CA VAL A 31 -6.02 5.86 -2.02
C VAL A 31 -4.82 4.96 -2.23
N SER A 32 -4.08 5.21 -3.32
CA SER A 32 -2.68 4.86 -3.37
C SER A 32 -1.98 5.82 -2.41
N ALA A 33 -2.28 5.68 -1.10
CA ALA A 33 -1.40 6.19 -0.08
C ALA A 33 -0.07 5.50 -0.35
N GLY A 34 0.97 6.29 -0.58
CA GLY A 34 2.33 5.79 -0.68
C GLY A 34 2.63 4.84 0.47
N GLY A 35 3.63 4.00 0.26
CA GLY A 35 3.91 2.92 1.19
C GLY A 35 5.31 2.38 0.99
N ILE A 36 5.88 1.89 2.07
CA ILE A 36 7.15 1.17 2.05
C ILE A 36 6.86 -0.27 1.62
N SER A 37 7.40 -0.66 0.48
CA SER A 37 7.24 -2.00 -0.09
C SER A 37 8.32 -2.97 0.39
N SER A 38 9.53 -2.47 0.65
CA SER A 38 10.66 -3.29 1.09
C SER A 38 11.69 -2.49 1.87
N VAL A 39 12.35 -3.15 2.83
CA VAL A 39 13.52 -2.63 3.54
C VAL A 39 14.55 -3.76 3.61
N ALA A 40 15.75 -3.50 3.10
CA ALA A 40 16.85 -4.47 3.07
C ALA A 40 18.18 -3.83 3.47
N LEU A 41 19.11 -4.65 3.96
CA LEU A 41 20.51 -4.25 4.10
C LEU A 41 21.29 -4.75 2.88
N SER A 42 21.94 -3.84 2.18
CA SER A 42 22.79 -4.15 1.02
C SER A 42 24.01 -3.24 1.00
N GLU A 43 25.20 -3.82 0.86
CA GLU A 43 26.47 -3.08 0.72
C GLU A 43 26.71 -2.02 1.83
N GLY A 44 26.28 -2.31 3.06
CA GLY A 44 26.42 -1.39 4.20
C GLY A 44 25.41 -0.24 4.22
N ASN A 45 24.40 -0.27 3.35
CA ASN A 45 23.30 0.68 3.30
C ASN A 45 21.98 -0.01 3.65
N VAL A 46 21.06 0.77 4.20
CA VAL A 46 19.64 0.43 4.25
C VAL A 46 19.03 0.88 2.92
N VAL A 47 18.47 -0.06 2.18
CA VAL A 47 17.79 0.18 0.90
C VAL A 47 16.29 0.07 1.12
N ILE A 48 15.56 1.13 0.79
CA ILE A 48 14.13 1.29 1.01
C ILE A 48 13.44 1.41 -0.34
N GLU A 49 12.56 0.45 -0.66
CA GLU A 49 11.70 0.53 -1.83
C GLU A 49 10.32 1.04 -1.40
N TYR A 50 9.82 2.05 -2.10
CA TYR A 50 8.56 2.71 -1.75
C TYR A 50 7.84 3.29 -2.98
N SER A 51 6.58 3.66 -2.78
CA SER A 51 5.78 4.51 -3.66
C SER A 51 5.33 5.76 -2.92
N GLY A 52 5.07 6.86 -3.62
CA GLY A 52 4.71 8.14 -3.02
C GLY A 52 5.92 8.97 -2.59
N THR A 53 5.74 9.78 -1.55
CA THR A 53 6.75 10.68 -0.96
C THR A 53 7.39 10.01 0.24
N LEU A 54 8.71 9.77 0.19
CA LEU A 54 9.46 9.33 1.36
C LEU A 54 9.62 10.49 2.33
N LYS A 55 9.32 10.25 3.61
CA LYS A 55 9.56 11.18 4.70
C LYS A 55 10.42 10.52 5.77
N SER A 56 11.19 11.33 6.51
CA SER A 56 11.99 10.84 7.63
C SER A 56 11.88 11.70 8.89
N ALA A 57 12.27 11.11 10.02
CA ALA A 57 12.27 11.71 11.36
C ALA A 57 13.34 11.07 12.27
N ASP A 58 13.84 11.82 13.26
CA ASP A 58 14.78 11.31 14.26
C ASP A 58 14.12 10.42 15.34
N VAL A 59 12.80 10.54 15.52
CA VAL A 59 12.02 9.75 16.49
C VAL A 59 10.76 9.19 15.84
N VAL A 60 10.32 8.02 16.29
CA VAL A 60 9.18 7.27 15.71
C VAL A 60 7.86 8.07 15.70
N THR A 61 7.71 9.04 16.59
CA THR A 61 6.51 9.89 16.69
C THR A 61 6.56 11.12 15.79
N GLY A 62 7.65 11.35 15.06
CA GLY A 62 7.86 12.53 14.23
C GLY A 62 8.39 13.76 14.98
N PRO A 63 8.44 14.93 14.32
CA PRO A 63 7.78 15.25 13.05
C PRO A 63 8.44 14.59 11.83
N TYR A 64 7.63 14.14 10.87
CA TYR A 64 8.09 13.59 9.60
C TYR A 64 8.16 14.67 8.53
N SER A 65 9.33 14.83 7.90
CA SER A 65 9.55 15.77 6.80
C SER A 65 9.93 15.05 5.53
N ALA A 66 9.54 15.58 4.37
CA ALA A 66 9.89 15.00 3.08
C ALA A 66 11.41 14.96 2.90
N VAL A 67 11.92 13.85 2.39
CA VAL A 67 13.32 13.70 2.03
C VAL A 67 13.53 14.34 0.66
N ASP A 68 14.33 15.40 0.61
CA ASP A 68 14.55 16.16 -0.62
C ASP A 68 15.23 15.29 -1.71
N GLY A 69 14.67 15.32 -2.92
CA GLY A 69 15.20 14.58 -4.06
C GLY A 69 15.14 13.05 -3.95
N ALA A 70 14.43 12.49 -2.96
CA ALA A 70 14.32 11.06 -2.81
C ALA A 70 13.64 10.41 -4.03
N SER A 71 14.18 9.28 -4.48
CA SER A 71 13.59 8.41 -5.50
C SER A 71 13.69 6.96 -5.02
N SER A 72 12.78 6.11 -5.48
CA SER A 72 12.75 4.69 -5.10
C SER A 72 13.61 3.85 -6.06
N PRO A 73 14.49 2.97 -5.57
CA PRO A 73 14.81 2.76 -4.14
C PRO A 73 15.66 3.91 -3.55
N TYR A 74 15.42 4.25 -2.29
CA TYR A 74 16.25 5.18 -1.53
C TYR A 74 17.30 4.42 -0.71
N SER A 75 18.53 4.94 -0.67
CA SER A 75 19.65 4.29 0.01
C SER A 75 20.28 5.24 1.03
N VAL A 76 20.45 4.75 2.26
CA VAL A 76 21.09 5.51 3.36
C VAL A 76 22.14 4.64 4.04
N PRO A 77 23.33 5.19 4.40
CA PRO A 77 24.34 4.42 5.11
C PRO A 77 23.84 3.89 6.45
N ALA A 78 24.02 2.60 6.71
CA ALA A 78 23.60 1.99 7.97
C ALA A 78 24.42 2.48 9.18
N ALA A 79 25.59 3.10 8.95
CA ALA A 79 26.43 3.70 9.98
C ALA A 79 25.94 5.08 10.46
N LYS A 80 24.95 5.67 9.78
CA LYS A 80 24.34 6.94 10.16
C LYS A 80 23.56 6.75 11.48
N ALA A 81 23.27 7.85 12.19
CA ALA A 81 22.38 7.78 13.35
C ALA A 81 21.01 7.19 12.93
N ALA A 82 20.36 6.49 13.86
CA ALA A 82 19.07 5.87 13.59
C ALA A 82 18.05 6.93 13.15
N GLU A 83 17.28 6.60 12.11
CA GLU A 83 16.29 7.48 11.48
C GLU A 83 15.07 6.62 11.13
N PHE A 84 13.88 7.20 11.23
CA PHE A 84 12.60 6.52 10.96
C PHE A 84 12.04 7.01 9.64
N PHE A 85 11.50 6.09 8.84
CA PHE A 85 10.97 6.40 7.50
C PHE A 85 9.50 6.00 7.36
N ILE A 86 8.73 6.83 6.66
CA ILE A 86 7.38 6.54 6.17
C ILE A 86 7.28 6.92 4.69
N ALA A 87 6.30 6.39 3.98
CA ALA A 87 5.93 6.86 2.64
C ALA A 87 4.42 7.10 2.56
N GLU A 88 4.02 8.10 1.78
CA GLU A 88 2.61 8.52 1.58
C GLU A 88 2.36 9.13 0.20
#